data_AF-A0A655F7V0-F1
#
_entry.id   AF-A0A655F7V0-F1
#
_cell.length_a   1.000
_cell.length_b   1.000
_cell.length_c   1.000
_cell.angle_alpha   90.00
_cell.angle_beta   90.00
_cell.angle_gamma   90.00
#
_symmetry.space_group_name_H-M   'P 1'
#
loop_
_entity.id
_entity.type
_entity.pdbx_description
1 polymer ?
#
loop_
_entity_poly.entity_id
_entity_poly.type
_entity_poly.pdbx_seq_one_letter_code
_entity_poly.pdbx_strand_id
1 'polypeptide(L)' 'MARGGKAAGSVSKKTNYVVAGDSPGSKYDKAVELGVPILDEDGFRRLLADGPASRT' A
#
# COMPACT_ATOMS: atom_id res chain seq x y z
N MET A 1 -13.13 11.68 7.16
CA MET A 1 -13.64 10.41 6.61
C MET A 1 -12.44 9.59 6.15
N ALA A 2 -11.92 8.67 6.98
CA ALA A 2 -10.86 7.75 6.56
C ALA A 2 -11.53 6.51 5.97
N ARG A 3 -11.13 6.04 4.78
CA ARG A 3 -11.77 4.91 4.06
C ARG A 3 -11.57 3.52 4.71
N GLY A 4 -11.51 3.44 6.04
CA GLY A 4 -11.40 2.19 6.79
C GLY A 4 -10.06 1.44 6.65
N GLY A 5 -9.05 2.08 6.05
CA GLY A 5 -7.72 1.48 5.89
C GLY A 5 -7.02 1.31 7.26
N LYS A 6 -6.60 0.09 7.58
CA LYS A 6 -5.79 -0.20 8.77
C LYS A 6 -4.30 -0.16 8.39
N ALA A 7 -3.54 0.75 9.01
CA ALA A 7 -2.09 0.73 8.88
C ALA A 7 -1.53 -0.51 9.59
N ALA A 8 -0.91 -1.40 8.82
CA ALA A 8 -0.23 -2.58 9.37
C ALA A 8 1.23 -2.24 9.68
N GLY A 9 1.72 -2.64 10.86
CA GLY A 9 3.12 -2.48 11.25
C GLY A 9 4.08 -3.36 10.44
N SER A 10 3.57 -4.43 9.81
CA SER A 10 4.32 -5.39 9.01
C SER A 10 3.64 -5.68 7.67
N VAL A 11 4.45 -5.97 6.65
CA VAL A 11 3.96 -6.43 5.34
C VAL A 11 3.72 -7.94 5.43
N SER A 12 2.53 -8.37 5.04
CA SER A 12 2.08 -9.76 5.12
C SER A 12 1.34 -10.15 3.83
N LYS A 13 1.06 -11.44 3.63
CA LYS A 13 0.26 -11.93 2.48
C LYS A 13 -1.15 -11.33 2.40
N LYS A 14 -1.65 -10.72 3.48
CA LYS A 14 -2.96 -10.03 3.50
C LYS A 14 -2.85 -8.55 3.14
N THR A 15 -1.64 -8.04 2.94
CA THR A 15 -1.40 -6.63 2.61
C THR A 15 -1.78 -6.41 1.15
N ASN A 16 -2.74 -5.51 0.91
CA ASN A 16 -3.18 -5.17 -0.44
C ASN A 16 -2.23 -4.20 -1.15
N TYR A 17 -1.68 -3.24 -0.42
CA TYR A 17 -0.78 -2.22 -0.95
C TYR A 17 0.27 -1.83 0.10
N VAL A 18 1.47 -1.50 -0.36
CA VAL A 18 2.53 -0.90 0.45
C VAL A 18 2.85 0.47 -0.11
N VAL A 19 2.81 1.51 0.72
CA VAL A 19 3.22 2.85 0.29
C VAL A 19 4.69 3.03 0.63
N ALA A 20 5.51 3.24 -0.39
CA ALA A 20 6.95 3.48 -0.28
C ALA A 20 7.26 4.94 -0.62
N GLY A 21 7.85 5.68 0.33
CA GLY A 21 8.44 7.00 0.08
C GLY A 21 9.93 6.90 -0.29
N ASP A 22 10.65 8.01 -0.23
CA ASP A 22 12.08 8.13 -0.60
C ASP A 22 13.05 7.16 0.11
N SER A 23 12.70 6.61 1.27
CA SER A 23 13.50 5.59 1.95
C SER A 23 12.62 4.53 2.60
N PRO A 24 12.13 3.55 1.82
CA PRO A 24 11.06 2.66 2.25
C PRO A 24 11.57 1.47 3.09
N GLY A 25 12.89 1.28 3.16
CA GLY A 25 13.57 0.33 4.05
C GLY A 25 13.04 -1.10 3.93
N SER A 26 13.11 -1.86 5.03
CA SER A 26 12.80 -3.29 5.08
C SER A 26 11.33 -3.65 4.76
N LYS A 27 10.44 -2.66 4.63
CA LYS A 27 9.05 -2.87 4.20
C LYS A 27 8.93 -2.99 2.68
N TYR A 28 9.77 -2.28 1.94
CA TYR A 28 9.86 -2.40 0.48
C TYR A 28 10.32 -3.79 0.09
N ASP A 29 11.45 -4.23 0.65
CA ASP A 29 12.03 -5.54 0.35
C ASP A 29 11.02 -6.67 0.60
N LYS A 30 10.30 -6.59 1.72
CA LYS A 30 9.26 -7.56 2.06
C LYS A 30 8.04 -7.50 1.15
N ALA A 31 7.68 -6.32 0.64
CA ALA A 31 6.60 -6.18 -0.34
C ALA A 31 6.98 -6.80 -1.68
N VAL A 32 8.22 -6.56 -2.14
CA VAL A 32 8.76 -7.18 -3.36
C VAL A 32 8.81 -8.70 -3.22
N GLU A 33 9.33 -9.22 -2.11
CA GLU A 33 9.41 -10.66 -1.82
C GLU A 33 8.03 -11.34 -1.83
N LEU A 34 7.02 -10.67 -1.27
CA LEU A 34 5.65 -11.19 -1.20
C LEU A 34 4.82 -10.91 -2.46
N GLY A 35 5.35 -10.17 -3.43
CA GLY A 35 4.63 -9.76 -4.63
C GLY A 35 3.46 -8.80 -4.35
N VAL A 36 3.55 -8.03 -3.26
CA VAL A 36 2.53 -7.05 -2.88
C VAL A 36 2.72 -5.77 -3.71
N PRO A 37 1.66 -5.21 -4.32
CA PRO A 37 1.74 -3.96 -5.06
C PRO A 37 2.28 -2.81 -4.20
N ILE A 38 3.27 -2.10 -4.73
CA ILE A 38 3.90 -0.96 -4.08
C ILE A 38 3.39 0.32 -4.76
N LEU A 39 2.88 1.24 -3.95
CA LEU A 39 2.43 2.56 -4.37
C LEU A 39 3.42 3.60 -3.87
N ASP A 40 3.58 4.67 -4.64
CA ASP A 40 4.22 5.90 -4.20
C ASP A 40 3.21 6.82 -3.50
N GLU A 41 3.66 8.01 -3.10
CA GLU A 41 2.79 8.97 -2.42
C GLU A 41 1.63 9.41 -3.33
N ASP A 42 1.88 9.62 -4.62
CA ASP A 42 0.85 10.02 -5.58
C ASP A 42 -0.16 8.90 -5.84
N GLY A 43 0.29 7.65 -5.99
CA GLY A 43 -0.57 6.48 -6.09
C GLY A 43 -1.43 6.29 -4.85
N PHE A 44 -0.88 6.56 -3.66
CA PHE A 44 -1.66 6.53 -2.43
C PHE A 44 -2.69 7.67 -2.36
N ARG A 45 -2.34 8.89 -2.77
CA ARG A 45 -3.28 10.01 -2.86
C ARG A 45 -4.44 9.70 -3.81
N ARG A 46 -4.16 9.09 -4.98
CA ARG A 46 -5.19 8.62 -5.91
C ARG A 46 -6.08 7.56 -5.30
N LEU A 47 -5.50 6.58 -4.59
CA LEU A 47 -6.26 5.55 -3.87
C LEU A 47 -7.21 6.16 -2.83
N LEU A 48 -6.79 7.22 -2.14
CA LEU A 48 -7.64 7.92 -1.18
C LEU A 48 -8.74 8.73 -1.86
N ALA A 49 -8.43 9.41 -2.96
CA ALA A 49 -9.37 10.20 -3.75
C ALA A 49 -10.44 9.32 -4.41
N ASP A 50 -10.01 8.42 -5.28
CA ASP A 50 -10.86 7.61 -6.17
C ASP A 50 -11.36 6.32 -5.51
N GLY A 51 -10.69 5.88 -4.42
CA GLY A 51 -10.92 4.58 -3.80
C GLY A 51 -10.12 3.46 -4.49
N PRO A 52 -10.02 2.27 -3.88
CA PRO A 52 -9.55 1.10 -4.61
C PRO A 52 -10.47 0.89 -5.80
N ALA A 53 -9.92 0.75 -7.01
CA ALA A 53 -10.67 0.39 -8.20
C ALA A 53 -11.52 -0.83 -7.82
N SER A 54 -12.82 -0.60 -7.61
CA SER A 54 -13.74 -1.63 -7.21
C SER A 54 -13.67 -2.66 -8.32
N ARG A 55 -13.20 -3.85 -7.96
CA ARG A 55 -13.29 -5.02 -8.81
C ARG A 55 -14.78 -5.32 -8.92
N THR A 56 -15.42 -4.67 -9.88
CA THR A 56 -16.76 -5.03 -10.37
C THR A 56 -16.69 -6.40 -11.01
#